data_AF-A0A2S9GLA7-F1
#
_entry.id   AF-A0A2S9GLA7-F1
#
_cell.length_a   1.000
_cell.length_b   1.000
_cell.length_c   1.000
_cell.angle_alpha   90.00
_cell.angle_beta   90.00
_cell.angle_gamma   90.00
#
_symmetry.space_group_name_H-M   'P 1'
#
loop_
_entity.id
_entity.type
_entity.pdbx_description
1 polymer ?
#
loop_
_entity_poly.entity_id
_entity_poly.type
_entity_poly.pdbx_seq_one_letter_code
_entity_poly.pdbx_strand_id
1 'polypeptide(L)' 'QLLVEVAGRLLAAVDENDLVARWGGDEFLIITDTVEEHGLARRCSYMAWSAWSRTASTERPSPGRCVA' A
#
# COMPACT_ATOMS: atom_id res chain seq x y z
N GLN A 1 -14.69 -6.63 -7.89
CA GLN A 1 -14.91 -5.19 -7.65
C GLN A 1 -13.95 -4.66 -6.59
N LEU A 2 -13.83 -5.29 -5.42
CA LEU A 2 -12.87 -4.90 -4.36
C LEU A 2 -11.41 -4.73 -4.82
N LEU A 3 -10.87 -5.67 -5.61
CA LEU A 3 -9.45 -5.61 -6.05
C LEU A 3 -9.15 -4.39 -6.96
N VAL A 4 -10.14 -3.93 -7.71
CA VAL A 4 -10.00 -2.72 -8.54
C VAL A 4 -9.91 -1.48 -7.65
N GLU A 5 -10.70 -1.46 -6.58
CA GLU A 5 -10.69 -0.37 -5.61
C GLU A 5 -9.39 -0.36 -4.79
N VAL A 6 -8.88 -1.53 -4.39
CA VAL A 6 -7.57 -1.66 -3.74
C VAL A 6 -6.46 -1.19 -4.67
N ALA A 7 -6.45 -1.60 -5.94
CA ALA A 7 -5.48 -1.14 -6.92
C ALA A 7 -5.50 0.38 -7.08
N GLY A 8 -6.69 0.99 -7.15
CA GLY A 8 -6.84 2.44 -7.22
C GLY A 8 -6.29 3.17 -5.98
N ARG A 9 -6.49 2.61 -4.78
CA ARG A 9 -5.96 3.18 -3.53
C ARG A 9 -4.44 3.06 -3.43
N LEU A 10 -3.88 1.95 -3.89
CA LEU A 10 -2.43 1.75 -3.94
C LEU A 10 -1.79 2.72 -4.93
N LEU A 11 -2.35 2.86 -6.14
CA LEU A 11 -1.87 3.83 -7.13
C LEU A 11 -1.92 5.28 -6.62
N ALA A 12 -2.92 5.64 -5.81
CA ALA A 12 -3.02 6.98 -5.22
C ALA A 12 -2.10 7.20 -3.99
N ALA A 13 -1.46 6.15 -3.48
CA ALA A 13 -0.61 6.18 -2.29
C ALA A 13 0.89 6.17 -2.63
N VAL A 14 1.24 5.79 -3.86
CA VAL A 14 2.62 5.74 -4.36
C VAL A 14 2.96 7.00 -5.17
N ASP A 15 4.25 7.24 -5.38
CA ASP A 15 4.73 8.35 -6.22
C ASP A 15 4.51 8.04 -7.72
N GLU A 16 4.57 9.06 -8.58
CA GLU A 16 4.39 8.90 -10.03
C GLU A 16 5.47 8.03 -10.69
N ASN A 17 6.62 7.90 -10.03
CA ASN A 17 7.75 7.09 -10.48
C ASN A 17 7.73 5.64 -9.92
N ASP A 18 6.80 5.34 -9.02
CA ASP A 18 6.67 4.02 -8.41
C ASP A 18 5.79 3.10 -9.28
N LEU A 19 6.17 1.83 -9.36
CA LEU A 19 5.45 0.82 -10.13
C LEU A 19 4.58 -0.06 -9.23
N VAL A 20 3.28 -0.10 -9.49
CA VAL A 20 2.35 -1.04 -8.84
C VAL A 20 2.02 -2.19 -9.81
N ALA A 21 2.29 -3.43 -9.40
CA ALA A 21 1.96 -4.63 -10.15
C ALA A 21 1.07 -5.57 -9.35
N ARG A 22 0.14 -6.26 -10.02
CA ARG A 22 -0.62 -7.36 -9.42
C ARG A 22 0.11 -8.66 -9.69
N TRP A 23 0.61 -9.31 -8.64
CA TRP A 23 1.41 -10.54 -8.78
C TRP A 23 0.53 -11.76 -9.04
N GLY A 24 -0.58 -11.88 -8.31
CA GLY A 24 -1.53 -12.98 -8.42
C GLY A 24 -2.63 -12.84 -7.38
N GLY A 25 -3.78 -13.48 -7.57
CA GLY A 25 -4.86 -13.46 -6.56
C GLY A 25 -5.23 -12.05 -6.09
N ASP A 26 -4.98 -11.76 -4.82
CA ASP A 26 -5.14 -10.48 -4.12
C ASP A 26 -3.81 -9.81 -3.72
N GLU A 27 -2.69 -10.30 -4.23
CA GLU A 27 -1.34 -9.81 -3.93
C GLU A 27 -0.90 -8.68 -4.89
N PHE A 28 -0.32 -7.63 -4.30
CA PHE A 28 0.21 -6.46 -4.99
C PHE A 28 1.67 -6.22 -4.63
N LEU A 29 2.46 -5.85 -5.64
CA LEU A 29 3.85 -5.47 -5.53
C LEU A 29 4.00 -3.98 -5.82
N ILE A 30 4.84 -3.30 -5.04
CA ILE A 30 5.22 -1.91 -5.26
C ILE A 30 6.74 -1.87 -5.40
N ILE A 31 7.22 -1.44 -6.57
CA ILE A 31 8.63 -1.23 -6.85
C ILE A 31 8.89 0.27 -6.83
N THR A 32 9.77 0.72 -5.95
CA THR A 32 10.08 2.13 -5.70
C THR A 32 11.59 2.29 -5.59
N ASP A 33 12.12 3.37 -6.16
CA ASP A 33 13.56 3.61 -6.27
C ASP A 33 14.19 4.09 -4.94
N THR A 34 13.37 4.55 -4.00
CA THR A 34 13.84 5.37 -2.86
C THR A 34 13.62 4.74 -1.49
N VAL A 35 14.10 3.51 -1.25
CA VAL A 35 14.06 2.95 0.11
C VAL A 35 15.42 3.01 0.78
N GLU A 36 15.60 3.90 1.75
CA GLU A 36 16.55 3.61 2.83
C GLU A 36 16.07 2.36 3.58
N GLU A 37 16.98 1.44 3.92
CA GLU A 37 16.66 0.14 4.52
C GLU A 37 15.77 0.24 5.79
N HIS A 38 16.00 1.27 6.61
CA HIS A 38 15.19 1.57 7.80
C HIS A 38 13.91 2.40 7.49
N GLY A 39 13.82 2.92 6.27
CA GLY A 39 12.67 3.66 5.73
C GLY A 39 11.59 2.76 5.13
N LEU A 40 11.89 1.49 4.78
CA LEU A 40 10.93 0.60 4.11
C LEU A 40 9.69 0.35 4.97
N ALA A 41 9.89 -0.09 6.22
CA ALA A 41 8.79 -0.40 7.12
C ALA A 41 7.93 0.85 7.41
N ARG A 42 8.57 2.02 7.53
CA ARG A 42 7.89 3.32 7.69
C ARG A 42 7.08 3.68 6.45
N ARG A 43 7.62 3.49 5.24
CA ARG A 43 6.92 3.75 3.99
C ARG A 43 5.77 2.77 3.77
N CYS A 44 5.94 1.48 4.03
CA CYS A 44 4.84 0.50 4.01
C CYS A 44 3.72 0.89 4.97
N SER A 45 4.08 1.29 6.20
CA SER A 45 3.11 1.76 7.20
C SER A 45 2.39 3.03 6.74
N TYR A 46 3.12 3.97 6.13
CA TYR A 46 2.55 5.19 5.59
C TYR A 46 1.61 4.93 4.40
N MET A 47 1.98 4.06 3.46
CA MET A 47 1.14 3.70 2.31
C MET A 47 -0.15 3.00 2.76
N ALA A 48 -0.03 2.05 3.70
CA ALA A 48 -1.21 1.40 4.27
C ALA A 48 -2.13 2.42 4.97
N TRP A 49 -1.56 3.35 5.72
CA TRP A 49 -2.30 4.43 6.38
C TRP A 49 -2.91 5.43 5.39
N SER A 50 -2.20 5.82 4.34
CA SER A 50 -2.65 6.82 3.35
C SER A 50 -3.70 6.25 2.40
N ALA A 51 -3.61 4.96 2.08
CA ALA A 51 -4.64 4.21 1.37
C ALA A 51 -5.92 4.06 2.21
N TRP A 52 -5.80 3.97 3.53
CA TRP A 52 -6.93 3.83 4.46
C TRP A 52 -7.58 5.17 4.82
N SER A 53 -6.80 6.18 5.22
CA SER A 53 -7.30 7.47 5.74
C SER A 53 -8.13 8.27 4.74
N ARG A 54 -7.95 8.06 3.44
CA ARG A 54 -8.76 8.68 2.38
C ARG A 54 -10.14 8.02 2.16
N THR A 55 -10.47 6.96 2.91
CA THR A 55 -11.70 6.18 2.70
C THR A 55 -12.77 6.38 3.78
N ALA A 56 -12.58 7.28 4.76
CA ALA A 56 -13.59 7.64 5.76
C ALA A 56 -14.33 6.43 6.40
N SER A 57 -13.63 5.32 6.63
CA SER A 57 -14.17 4.15 7.33
C SER A 57 -13.53 4.06 8.71
N THR A 58 -14.35 3.97 9.75
CA THR A 58 -14.00 4.11 11.18
C THR A 58 -13.22 2.94 11.78
N GLU A 59 -12.90 1.89 11.02
CA GLU A 59 -12.29 0.67 11.56
C GLU A 59 -10.81 0.54 11.22
N ARG A 60 -9.99 0.72 12.25
CA ARG A 60 -8.52 0.70 12.21
C ARG A 60 -8.04 -0.73 11.91
N PRO A 61 -7.25 -0.99 10.86
CA PRO A 61 -6.64 -2.30 10.70
C PRO A 61 -5.67 -2.57 11.86
N SER A 62 -5.77 -3.75 12.46
CA SER A 62 -4.92 -4.18 13.56
C SER A 62 -3.45 -4.25 13.11
N PRO A 63 -2.48 -3.85 13.96
CA PRO A 63 -1.07 -3.69 13.58
C PRO A 63 -0.32 -5.03 13.32
N GLY A 64 -1.03 -6.12 13.04
CA GLY A 64 -0.50 -7.48 13.09
C GLY A 64 -0.34 -8.21 11.76
N ARG A 65 -0.47 -7.57 10.59
CA ARG A 65 -0.38 -8.30 9.31
C ARG A 65 0.28 -7.50 8.18
N CYS A 66 1.53 -7.12 8.39
CA CYS A 66 2.49 -7.07 7.28
C CYS A 66 3.20 -8.43 7.28
N VAL A 67 2.76 -9.36 6.43
CA VAL A 67 3.51 -10.60 6.18
C VAL A 67 4.38 -10.32 4.96
N ALA A 68 5.68 -10.55 5.13
CA ALA A 68 6.72 -10.43 4.11
C ALA A 68 6.49 -11.39 2.93
#